data_AF-B2CW69-F1
#
_entry.id   AF-B2CW69-F1
#
_cell.length_a   1.000
_cell.length_b   1.000
_cell.length_c   1.000
_cell.angle_alpha   90.00
_cell.angle_beta   90.00
_cell.angle_gamma   90.00
#
_symmetry.space_group_name_H-M   'P 1'
#
loop_
_entity.id
_entity.type
_entity.pdbx_description
1 polymer ?
#
loop_
_entity_poly.entity_id
_entity_poly.type
_entity_poly.pdbx_seq_one_letter_code
_entity_poly.pdbx_strand_id
1 'polypeptide(L)' 'MFNNLTLNSNASMDYGKDLDLTIQGHFTNNQGTMNLFVQDGRVATLNAGHQASMIFNNLVDSATGFYKPLIKVNNAQNLT' A
#
# COMPACT_ATOMS: atom_id res chain seq x y z
N MET A 1 -6.27 10.44 10.82
CA MET A 1 -7.46 9.59 11.01
C MET A 1 -8.45 9.84 9.88
N PHE A 2 -8.91 8.80 9.21
CA PHE A 2 -9.84 8.86 8.08
C PHE A 2 -11.07 8.01 8.35
N ASN A 3 -12.23 8.45 7.84
CA ASN A 3 -13.41 7.59 7.78
C ASN A 3 -13.21 6.55 6.66
N ASN A 4 -13.15 6.98 5.40
CA ASN A 4 -12.73 6.12 4.29
C ASN A 4 -11.44 6.67 3.67
N LEU A 5 -10.60 5.79 3.13
CA LEU A 5 -9.40 6.17 2.38
C LEU A 5 -9.36 5.43 1.04
N THR A 6 -9.20 6.18 -0.05
CA THR A 6 -9.07 5.62 -1.40
C THR A 6 -7.76 6.09 -2.04
N LEU A 7 -6.90 5.13 -2.43
CA LEU A 7 -5.80 5.36 -3.35
C LEU A 7 -6.34 5.20 -4.77
N ASN A 8 -6.37 6.29 -5.53
CA ASN A 8 -6.78 6.26 -6.93
C ASN A 8 -5.67 5.70 -7.84
N SER A 9 -6.02 5.47 -9.10
CA SER A 9 -5.07 4.94 -10.09
C SER A 9 -3.83 5.80 -10.16
N ASN A 10 -2.66 5.15 -10.13
CA ASN A 10 -1.34 5.77 -10.12
C ASN A 10 -0.99 6.60 -8.87
N ALA A 11 -1.86 6.68 -7.86
CA ALA A 11 -1.48 7.24 -6.57
C ALA A 11 -0.41 6.38 -5.88
N SER A 12 0.41 7.03 -5.07
CA SER A 12 1.44 6.39 -4.26
C SER A 12 1.21 6.72 -2.79
N MET A 13 1.35 5.72 -1.92
CA MET A 13 1.27 5.87 -0.48
C MET A 13 2.52 5.32 0.17
N ASP A 14 3.30 6.19 0.81
CA ASP A 14 4.46 5.79 1.60
C ASP A 14 4.02 5.52 3.04
N TYR A 15 4.28 4.31 3.55
CA TYR A 15 3.78 3.88 4.85
C TYR A 15 4.85 3.14 5.66
N GLY A 16 4.96 3.51 6.94
CA GLY A 16 5.94 2.99 7.89
C GLY A 16 5.41 3.08 9.32
N LYS A 17 6.16 2.51 10.27
CA LYS A 17 5.80 2.35 11.69
C LYS A 17 5.57 3.67 12.42
N ASP A 18 6.18 4.76 11.96
CA ASP A 18 6.11 6.07 12.61
C ASP A 18 4.90 6.90 12.13
N LEU A 19 4.07 6.35 11.22
CA LEU A 19 2.86 6.98 10.73
C LEU A 19 1.64 6.43 11.47
N ASP A 20 1.05 7.25 12.36
CA ASP A 20 -0.22 6.95 13.00
C ASP A 20 -1.40 7.16 12.02
N LEU A 21 -1.59 6.17 11.15
CA LEU A 21 -2.73 6.13 10.23
C LEU A 21 -3.84 5.24 10.77
N THR A 22 -4.92 5.86 11.21
CA THR A 22 -6.18 5.17 11.54
C THR A 22 -7.20 5.35 10.42
N ILE A 23 -7.71 4.25 9.87
CA ILE A 23 -8.83 4.22 8.92
C ILE A 23 -10.00 3.51 9.61
N GLN A 24 -11.05 4.26 9.98
CA GLN A 24 -12.18 3.69 10.72
C GLN A 24 -13.15 2.91 9.84
N GLY A 25 -13.30 3.33 8.59
CA GLY A 25 -14.18 2.77 7.59
C GLY A 25 -13.42 1.92 6.58
N HIS A 26 -13.74 2.11 5.31
CA HIS A 26 -13.21 1.33 4.20
C HIS A 26 -11.86 1.85 3.72
N PHE A 27 -10.99 0.91 3.35
CA PHE A 27 -9.79 1.20 2.58
C PHE A 27 -9.98 0.69 1.15
N THR A 28 -9.61 1.48 0.15
CA THR A 28 -9.64 1.06 -1.25
C THR A 28 -8.33 1.42 -1.91
N ASN A 29 -7.59 0.43 -2.39
CA ASN A 29 -6.51 0.65 -3.33
C ASN A 29 -7.03 0.36 -4.75
N ASN A 30 -7.36 1.42 -5.48
CA ASN A 30 -7.81 1.37 -6.87
C ASN A 30 -6.63 1.60 -7.82
N GLN A 31 -5.80 0.58 -8.01
CA GLN A 31 -4.65 0.62 -8.94
C GLN A 31 -3.58 1.67 -8.56
N GLY A 32 -3.49 2.01 -7.27
CA GLY A 32 -2.37 2.73 -6.68
C GLY A 32 -1.31 1.77 -6.14
N THR A 33 -0.21 2.32 -5.65
CA THR A 33 0.90 1.56 -5.08
C THR A 33 1.15 1.99 -3.64
N MET A 34 1.16 1.04 -2.71
CA MET A 34 1.63 1.27 -1.34
C MET A 34 3.12 0.91 -1.24
N ASN A 35 3.96 1.88 -0.88
CA ASN A 35 5.37 1.67 -0.57
C ASN A 35 5.52 1.47 0.94
N LEU A 36 5.73 0.23 1.36
CA LEU A 36 5.96 -0.12 2.75
C LEU A 36 7.45 -0.02 3.08
N PHE A 37 7.76 0.64 4.19
CA PHE A 37 9.13 0.73 4.71
C PHE A 37 9.39 -0.36 5.75
N VAL A 38 10.52 -1.05 5.59
CA VAL A 38 11.04 -1.97 6.60
C VAL A 38 11.73 -1.16 7.68
N GLN A 39 11.26 -1.29 8.92
CA GLN A 39 11.82 -0.65 10.11
C GLN A 39 11.90 -1.69 11.23
N ASP A 40 13.07 -1.80 11.86
CA ASP A 40 13.37 -2.80 12.89
C ASP A 40 13.00 -4.24 12.49
N GLY A 41 13.30 -4.61 11.23
CA GLY A 41 13.05 -5.95 10.70
C GLY A 41 11.60 -6.24 10.30
N ARG A 42 10.70 -5.26 10.39
CA ARG A 42 9.25 -5.45 10.18
C ARG A 42 8.65 -4.35 9.29
N VAL A 43 7.45 -4.61 8.78
CA VAL A 43 6.60 -3.59 8.16
C VAL A 43 5.46 -3.22 9.11
N ALA A 44 4.98 -1.98 9.02
CA ALA A 44 3.81 -1.55 9.77
C ALA A 44 2.53 -2.19 9.23
N THR A 45 1.65 -2.61 10.12
CA THR A 45 0.30 -3.06 9.75
C THR A 45 -0.55 -1.84 9.37
N LEU A 46 -1.20 -1.88 8.21
CA LEU A 46 -2.24 -0.92 7.86
C LEU A 46 -3.59 -1.48 8.32
N ASN A 47 -4.21 -0.82 9.29
CA ASN A 47 -5.50 -1.25 9.84
C ASN A 47 -6.65 -0.48 9.18
N ALA A 48 -7.58 -1.20 8.56
CA ALA A 48 -8.87 -0.69 8.12
C ALA A 48 -9.96 -1.24 9.04
N GLY A 49 -10.83 -0.36 9.56
CA GLY A 49 -11.89 -0.76 10.48
C GLY A 49 -13.04 -1.51 9.81
N HIS A 50 -13.13 -1.46 8.47
CA HIS A 50 -14.08 -2.22 7.67
C HIS A 50 -13.35 -2.90 6.48
N GLN A 51 -14.05 -3.14 5.37
CA GLN A 51 -13.50 -3.83 4.20
C GLN A 51 -12.32 -3.05 3.58
N ALA A 52 -11.28 -3.80 3.23
CA ALA A 52 -10.24 -3.37 2.31
C ALA A 52 -10.49 -3.93 0.90
N SER A 53 -10.50 -3.08 -0.12
CA SER A 53 -10.64 -3.46 -1.53
C SER A 53 -9.33 -3.22 -2.27
N MET A 54 -8.83 -4.25 -2.96
CA MET A 54 -7.59 -4.21 -3.74
C MET A 54 -7.94 -4.46 -5.21
N ILE A 55 -7.86 -3.42 -6.04
CA ILE A 55 -8.29 -3.45 -7.45
C ILE A 55 -7.06 -3.34 -8.34
N PHE A 56 -6.89 -4.31 -9.23
CA PHE A 56 -5.78 -4.40 -10.18
C PHE A 56 -6.26 -4.23 -11.62
N ASN A 57 -5.30 -4.08 -12.54
CA ASN A 57 -5.52 -4.11 -13.98
C ASN A 57 -4.47 -5.01 -14.65
N ASN A 58 -4.66 -5.31 -15.93
CA ASN A 58 -3.76 -6.16 -16.71
C ASN A 58 -2.80 -5.33 -17.59
N LEU A 59 -2.58 -4.06 -17.25
CA LEU A 59 -1.64 -3.21 -17.98
C LEU A 59 -0.22 -3.56 -17.58
N VAL A 60 0.59 -3.91 -18.57
CA VAL A 60 2.02 -4.16 -18.38
C VAL A 60 2.76 -2.83 -18.41
N ASP A 61 3.52 -2.57 -17.35
CA ASP A 61 4.40 -1.42 -17.25
C ASP A 61 5.60 -1.60 -18.19
N SER A 62 5.81 -0.66 -19.09
CA SER A 62 6.87 -0.74 -20.11
C SER A 62 8.28 -0.65 -19.54
N ALA A 63 8.47 -0.06 -18.36
CA ALA A 63 9.79 0.08 -17.76
C ALA A 63 10.24 -1.23 -17.08
N THR A 64 9.30 -2.01 -16.58
CA THR A 64 9.58 -3.28 -15.89
C THR A 64 9.26 -4.52 -16.70
N GLY A 65 8.43 -4.40 -17.73
CA GLY A 65 7.89 -5.55 -18.48
C GLY A 65 6.89 -6.39 -17.65
N PHE A 66 6.38 -5.85 -16.54
CA PHE A 66 5.50 -6.56 -15.61
C PHE A 66 4.30 -5.70 -15.17
N TYR A 67 3.31 -6.29 -14.50
CA TYR A 67 2.17 -5.53 -13.97
C TYR A 67 2.62 -4.57 -12.86
N LYS A 68 1.98 -3.41 -12.77
CA LYS A 68 2.23 -2.44 -11.70
C LYS A 68 1.82 -3.05 -10.34
N PRO A 69 2.72 -3.10 -9.34
CA PRO A 69 2.40 -3.68 -8.05
C PRO A 69 1.44 -2.79 -7.24
N LEU A 70 0.50 -3.43 -6.54
CA LEU A 70 -0.34 -2.75 -5.54
C LEU A 70 0.43 -2.47 -4.24
N ILE A 71 1.46 -3.28 -3.95
CA ILE A 71 2.30 -3.18 -2.75
C ILE A 71 3.75 -3.38 -3.14
N LYS A 72 4.62 -2.48 -2.68
CA LYS A 72 6.07 -2.57 -2.78
C LYS A 72 6.65 -2.51 -1.37
N VAL A 73 7.42 -3.52 -0.97
CA VAL A 73 8.20 -3.47 0.28
C VAL A 73 9.62 -3.05 -0.07
N ASN A 74 9.99 -1.84 0.33
CA ASN A 74 11.35 -1.34 0.11
C ASN A 74 12.30 -1.93 1.17
N ASN A 75 13.51 -2.28 0.75
CA ASN A 75 14.51 -2.93 1.61
C ASN A 75 14.03 -4.26 2.22
N ALA A 76 13.28 -5.05 1.45
CA ALA A 76 12.73 -6.34 1.90
C ALA A 76 13.80 -7.33 2.37
N GLN A 77 15.06 -7.18 1.94
CA GLN A 77 16.19 -7.99 2.43
C GLN A 77 16.46 -7.80 3.94
N ASN A 78 15.94 -6.73 4.55
CA ASN A 78 16.11 -6.45 5.97
C ASN A 78 14.98 -7.05 6.84
N LEU A 79 14.03 -7.80 6.27
CA LEU A 79 12.98 -8.48 7.03
C LEU A 79 13.53 -9.68 7.82
N THR A 80 12.99 -9.91 9.01
CA THR A 80 13.39 -10.99 9.93
C THR A 80 12.28 -11.99 10.19
#